data_AF-A0A8F5BQ66-F1
#
_entry.id   AF-A0A8F5BQ66-F1
#
_cell.length_a   1.000
_cell.length_b   1.000
_cell.length_c   1.000
_cell.angle_alpha   90.00
_cell.angle_beta   90.00
_cell.angle_gamma   90.00
#
_symmetry.space_group_name_H-M   'P 1'
#
loop_
_entity.id
_entity.type
_entity.pdbx_description
1 polymer ?
#
loop_
_entity_poly.entity_id
_entity_poly.type
_entity_poly.pdbx_seq_one_letter_code
_entity_poly.pdbx_strand_id
1 'polypeptide(L)'
;MKYEELVKNFSWNEVKNYFGNDFRDKLIRDNSDIAVLRVDSKWDKESLSYSQLKDKAQRLSTFLRHEFKVKKGDVVACLASKKIEQVIYLISSWMLGAIYEPLFTAFGSAAIEMRTRDRKPKVILA
;
A
#
# COMPACT_ATOMS: atom_id res chain seq x y z
N MET A 1 -0.98 27.67 4.99
CA MET A 1 -1.70 27.87 3.72
C MET A 1 -3.18 27.62 3.96
N LYS A 2 -4.06 28.52 3.53
CA LYS A 2 -5.52 28.32 3.62
C LYS A 2 -5.97 27.35 2.52
N TYR A 3 -7.03 26.57 2.78
CA TYR A 3 -7.52 25.55 1.84
C TYR A 3 -7.91 26.14 0.47
N GLU A 4 -8.60 27.29 0.47
CA GLU A 4 -9.04 27.99 -0.74
C GLU A 4 -7.88 28.37 -1.66
N GLU A 5 -6.75 28.79 -1.07
CA GLU A 5 -5.54 29.17 -1.78
C GLU A 5 -4.80 27.95 -2.35
N LEU A 6 -4.76 26.84 -1.59
CA LEU A 6 -4.24 25.55 -2.07
C LEU A 6 -5.02 25.08 -3.30
N VAL A 7 -6.36 25.12 -3.25
CA VAL A 7 -7.20 24.66 -4.37
C VAL A 7 -6.97 25.52 -5.61
N LYS A 8 -6.91 26.85 -5.43
CA LYS A 8 -6.71 27.79 -6.55
C LYS A 8 -5.37 27.61 -7.24
N ASN A 9 -4.33 27.29 -6.47
CA ASN A 9 -2.95 27.20 -6.97
C ASN A 9 -2.47 25.76 -7.18
N PHE A 10 -3.34 24.75 -7.05
CA PHE A 10 -2.94 23.35 -7.17
C PHE A 10 -2.35 23.05 -8.56
N SER A 11 -1.14 22.49 -8.58
CA SER A 11 -0.44 22.09 -9.79
C SER A 11 0.16 20.71 -9.67
N TRP A 12 -0.23 19.79 -10.56
CA TRP A 12 0.41 18.48 -10.67
C TRP A 12 1.89 18.58 -11.01
N ASN A 13 2.33 19.66 -11.68
CA ASN A 13 3.75 19.87 -11.98
C ASN A 13 4.52 20.24 -10.71
N GLU A 14 3.95 21.07 -9.84
CA GLU A 14 4.56 21.38 -8.53
C GLU A 14 4.64 20.14 -7.65
N VAL A 15 3.56 19.34 -7.60
CA VAL A 15 3.57 18.06 -6.89
C VAL A 15 4.69 17.16 -7.41
N LYS A 16 4.80 16.99 -8.73
CA LYS A 16 5.87 16.19 -9.34
C LYS A 16 7.27 16.76 -9.03
N ASN A 17 7.45 18.08 -9.05
CA ASN A 17 8.72 18.72 -8.73
C ASN A 17 9.11 18.54 -7.26
N TYR A 18 8.15 18.65 -6.34
CA TYR A 18 8.37 18.45 -4.90
C TYR A 18 8.91 17.05 -4.59
N PHE A 19 8.33 16.03 -5.22
CA PHE A 19 8.73 14.64 -5.00
C PHE A 19 9.93 14.21 -5.86
N GLY A 20 10.18 14.87 -6.99
CA GLY A 20 11.26 14.54 -7.93
C GLY A 20 11.05 13.19 -8.63
N ASN A 21 12.14 12.62 -9.18
CA ASN A 21 12.10 11.31 -9.84
C ASN A 21 12.15 10.12 -8.86
N ASP A 22 12.34 10.38 -7.56
CA ASP A 22 12.75 9.39 -6.58
C ASP A 22 11.64 9.03 -5.57
N PHE A 23 10.42 8.91 -6.08
CA PHE A 23 9.23 8.58 -5.29
C PHE A 23 9.35 7.23 -4.56
N ARG A 24 10.14 6.29 -5.10
CA ARG A 24 10.29 4.95 -4.52
C ARG A 24 11.17 4.96 -3.29
N ASP A 25 12.32 5.64 -3.35
CA ASP A 25 13.28 5.65 -2.23
C ASP A 25 12.78 6.51 -1.06
N LYS A 26 11.89 7.46 -1.34
CA LYS A 26 11.25 8.32 -0.33
C LYS A 26 9.87 7.84 0.15
N LEU A 27 9.36 6.72 -0.39
CA LEU A 27 8.00 6.24 -0.06
C LEU A 27 7.83 5.96 1.44
N ILE A 28 8.88 5.44 2.06
CA ILE A 28 8.92 5.11 3.48
C ILE A 28 10.24 5.59 4.07
N ARG A 29 10.15 6.19 5.26
CA ARG A 29 11.32 6.56 6.07
C ARG A 29 12.14 5.32 6.38
N ASP A 30 13.43 5.49 6.67
CA ASP A 30 14.29 4.39 7.06
C ASP A 30 14.95 4.71 8.40
N ASN A 31 14.20 4.49 9.47
CA ASN A 31 14.66 4.71 10.83
C ASN A 31 13.98 3.75 11.83
N SER A 32 14.40 3.82 13.07
CA SER A 32 13.90 2.97 14.16
C SER A 32 12.58 3.45 14.78
N ASP A 33 12.00 4.57 14.35
CA ASP A 33 10.73 5.06 14.88
C ASP A 33 9.59 4.11 14.53
N ILE A 34 8.56 4.07 15.37
CA ILE A 34 7.38 3.23 15.14
C ILE A 34 6.61 3.77 13.92
N ALA A 35 6.44 2.91 12.92
CA ALA A 35 5.61 3.17 11.74
C ALA A 35 4.20 2.61 11.89
N VAL A 36 4.09 1.42 12.48
CA VAL A 36 2.82 0.72 12.67
C VAL A 36 2.72 0.25 14.10
N LEU A 37 1.59 0.54 14.74
CA LEU A 37 1.19 -0.05 16.01
C LEU A 37 -0.18 -0.70 15.80
N ARG A 38 -0.22 -2.02 15.88
CA ARG A 38 -1.45 -2.80 15.90
C ARG A 38 -1.79 -3.15 17.33
N VAL A 39 -3.06 -3.00 17.68
CA VAL A 39 -3.63 -3.45 18.95
C VAL A 39 -4.79 -4.37 18.60
N ASP A 40 -4.84 -5.56 19.18
CA ASP A 40 -5.92 -6.51 18.94
C ASP A 40 -7.01 -6.46 20.03
N SER A 41 -8.02 -7.33 19.91
CA SER A 41 -9.15 -7.38 20.84
C SER A 41 -8.79 -7.81 22.27
N LYS A 42 -7.59 -8.39 22.47
CA LYS A 42 -7.06 -8.75 23.79
C LYS A 42 -6.13 -7.68 24.35
N TRP A 43 -6.02 -6.53 23.66
CA TRP A 43 -5.06 -5.46 23.94
C TRP A 43 -3.60 -5.85 23.73
N ASP A 44 -3.34 -6.97 23.04
CA ASP A 44 -1.98 -7.34 22.66
C ASP A 44 -1.48 -6.38 21.58
N LYS A 45 -0.23 -5.95 21.74
CA LYS A 45 0.41 -4.95 20.87
C LYS A 45 1.44 -5.61 19.97
N GLU A 46 1.41 -5.23 18.70
CA GLU A 46 2.39 -5.59 17.69
C GLU A 46 2.85 -4.32 16.99
N SER A 47 4.15 -4.18 16.72
CA SER A 47 4.68 -2.98 16.07
C SER A 47 5.73 -3.29 15.02
N LEU A 48 5.85 -2.36 14.08
CA LEU A 48 6.96 -2.29 13.14
C LEU A 48 7.59 -0.90 13.20
N SER A 49 8.92 -0.86 13.24
CA SER A 49 9.63 0.38 12.89
C SER A 49 9.51 0.68 11.40
N TYR A 50 9.83 1.92 11.01
CA TYR A 50 9.91 2.29 9.60
C TYR A 50 10.88 1.40 8.81
N SER A 51 12.08 1.13 9.33
CA SER A 51 13.04 0.21 8.70
C SER A 51 12.50 -1.22 8.56
N GLN A 52 11.80 -1.74 9.59
CA GLN A 52 11.20 -3.08 9.52
C GLN A 52 10.07 -3.16 8.50
N LEU A 53 9.21 -2.13 8.43
CA LEU A 53 8.15 -2.04 7.44
C LEU A 53 8.74 -1.96 6.02
N LYS A 54 9.79 -1.14 5.84
CA LYS A 54 10.52 -1.01 4.56
C LYS A 54 11.07 -2.35 4.09
N ASP A 55 11.82 -3.06 4.94
CA ASP A 55 12.39 -4.37 4.62
C ASP A 55 11.30 -5.38 4.21
N LYS A 56 10.26 -5.52 5.03
CA LYS A 56 9.18 -6.47 4.77
C LYS A 56 8.43 -6.14 3.47
N ALA A 57 8.12 -4.87 3.23
CA ALA A 57 7.44 -4.43 2.02
C ALA A 57 8.31 -4.62 0.78
N GLN A 58 9.62 -4.35 0.87
CA GLN A 58 10.57 -4.55 -0.20
C GLN A 58 10.69 -6.03 -0.56
N ARG A 59 10.83 -6.92 0.42
CA ARG A 59 10.86 -8.38 0.22
C ARG A 59 9.61 -8.88 -0.49
N LEU A 60 8.43 -8.46 -0.03
CA LEU A 60 7.18 -8.81 -0.69
C LEU A 60 7.10 -8.23 -2.11
N SER A 61 7.56 -6.98 -2.33
CA SER A 61 7.51 -6.36 -3.65
C SER A 61 8.39 -7.11 -4.65
N THR A 62 9.59 -7.53 -4.22
CA THR A 62 10.49 -8.37 -5.00
C THR A 62 9.82 -9.69 -5.34
N PHE A 63 9.24 -10.38 -4.36
CA PHE A 63 8.51 -11.63 -4.58
C PHE A 63 7.37 -11.47 -5.61
N LEU A 64 6.50 -10.46 -5.46
CA LEU A 64 5.39 -10.20 -6.38
C LEU A 64 5.87 -9.87 -7.80
N ARG A 65 6.98 -9.15 -7.94
CA ARG A 65 7.61 -8.87 -9.24
C ARG A 65 8.14 -10.14 -9.90
N HIS A 66 8.81 -11.00 -9.14
CA HIS A 66 9.48 -12.17 -9.70
C HIS A 66 8.51 -13.32 -9.99
N GLU A 67 7.63 -13.65 -9.05
CA GLU A 67 6.72 -14.79 -9.17
C GLU A 67 5.49 -14.46 -10.02
N PHE A 68 4.88 -13.29 -9.78
CA PHE A 68 3.61 -12.93 -10.42
C PHE A 68 3.76 -11.90 -11.55
N LYS A 69 4.98 -11.44 -11.81
CA LYS A 69 5.29 -10.42 -12.84
C LYS A 69 4.47 -9.14 -12.66
N VAL A 70 4.17 -8.78 -11.41
CA VAL A 70 3.46 -7.53 -11.10
C VAL A 70 4.31 -6.34 -11.55
N LYS A 71 3.70 -5.45 -12.33
CA LYS A 71 4.32 -4.23 -12.85
C LYS A 71 3.46 -2.99 -12.57
N LYS A 72 4.02 -1.83 -12.89
CA LYS A 72 3.33 -0.54 -12.76
C LYS A 72 1.97 -0.60 -13.48
N GLY A 73 0.91 -0.19 -12.78
CA GLY A 73 -0.45 -0.17 -13.30
C GLY A 73 -1.23 -1.48 -13.15
N ASP A 74 -0.59 -2.60 -12.79
CA ASP A 74 -1.31 -3.82 -12.43
C ASP A 74 -2.08 -3.61 -11.12
N VAL A 75 -3.23 -4.28 -10.97
CA VAL A 75 -4.02 -4.24 -9.74
C VAL A 75 -3.58 -5.38 -8.81
N VAL A 76 -3.31 -5.06 -7.55
CA VAL A 76 -3.07 -6.01 -6.44
C VAL A 76 -4.23 -5.88 -5.48
N ALA A 77 -5.11 -6.88 -5.46
CA ALA A 77 -6.23 -6.90 -4.51
C ALA A 77 -5.80 -7.47 -3.16
N CYS A 78 -6.38 -6.97 -2.09
CA CYS A 78 -6.00 -7.29 -0.72
C CYS A 78 -7.24 -7.62 0.11
N LEU A 79 -7.51 -8.91 0.34
CA LEU A 79 -8.56 -9.43 1.21
C LEU A 79 -7.99 -9.75 2.60
N ALA A 80 -7.41 -8.75 3.26
CA ALA A 80 -6.77 -8.92 4.56
C ALA A 80 -7.61 -8.34 5.70
N SER A 81 -7.59 -9.02 6.85
CA SER A 81 -8.14 -8.48 8.10
C SER A 81 -7.23 -7.37 8.68
N LYS A 82 -7.63 -6.74 9.80
CA LYS A 82 -6.86 -5.68 10.47
C LYS A 82 -5.61 -6.23 11.18
N LYS A 83 -4.68 -6.77 10.40
CA LYS A 83 -3.38 -7.33 10.79
C LYS A 83 -2.25 -6.43 10.32
N ILE A 84 -1.05 -6.62 10.85
CA ILE A 84 0.09 -5.75 10.56
C ILE A 84 0.52 -5.87 9.09
N GLU A 85 0.30 -7.05 8.50
CA GLU A 85 0.57 -7.39 7.11
C GLU A 85 -0.20 -6.52 6.12
N GLN A 86 -1.37 -6.00 6.51
CA GLN A 86 -2.16 -5.13 5.63
C GLN A 86 -1.37 -3.89 5.20
N VAL A 87 -0.56 -3.32 6.11
CA VAL A 87 0.30 -2.19 5.77
C VAL A 87 1.47 -2.62 4.89
N ILE A 88 2.00 -3.83 5.11
CA ILE A 88 3.07 -4.41 4.27
C ILE A 88 2.55 -4.59 2.82
N TYR A 89 1.32 -5.08 2.65
CA TYR A 89 0.68 -5.29 1.34
C TYR A 89 0.46 -3.98 0.59
N LEU A 90 -0.03 -2.96 1.28
CA LEU A 90 -0.23 -1.62 0.74
C LEU A 90 1.06 -1.03 0.18
N ILE A 91 2.10 -1.00 1.03
CA ILE A 91 3.37 -0.37 0.69
C ILE A 91 4.09 -1.16 -0.39
N SER A 92 4.10 -2.49 -0.31
CA SER A 92 4.67 -3.36 -1.33
C SER A 92 4.06 -3.12 -2.72
N SER A 93 2.73 -2.96 -2.77
CA SER A 93 2.01 -2.65 -4.01
C SER A 93 2.45 -1.30 -4.58
N TRP A 94 2.57 -0.28 -3.73
CA TRP A 94 3.03 1.05 -4.15
C TRP A 94 4.50 1.09 -4.59
N MET A 95 5.40 0.33 -3.97
CA MET A 95 6.80 0.19 -4.41
C MET A 95 6.90 -0.32 -5.86
N LEU A 96 5.98 -1.20 -6.26
CA LEU A 96 5.89 -1.70 -7.64
C LEU A 96 5.29 -0.68 -8.61
N GLY A 97 4.65 0.37 -8.11
CA GLY A 97 3.77 1.26 -8.87
C GLY A 97 2.46 0.58 -9.26
N ALA A 98 2.08 -0.49 -8.55
CA ALA A 98 0.82 -1.20 -8.73
C ALA A 98 -0.32 -0.44 -8.03
N ILE A 99 -1.55 -0.74 -8.45
CA ILE A 99 -2.78 -0.20 -7.89
C ILE A 99 -3.20 -1.12 -6.75
N TYR A 100 -3.20 -0.60 -5.52
CA TYR A 100 -3.70 -1.33 -4.36
C TYR A 100 -5.24 -1.29 -4.31
N GLU A 101 -5.88 -2.45 -4.34
CA GLU A 101 -7.34 -2.60 -4.21
C GLU A 101 -7.68 -3.26 -2.86
N PRO A 102 -8.16 -2.50 -1.86
CA PRO A 102 -8.60 -3.08 -0.59
C PRO A 102 -9.95 -3.80 -0.76
N LEU A 103 -10.00 -5.04 -0.30
CA LEU A 103 -11.22 -5.83 -0.15
C LEU A 103 -11.49 -6.04 1.34
N PHE A 104 -12.76 -5.96 1.72
CA PHE A 104 -13.16 -6.15 3.11
C PHE A 104 -13.50 -7.60 3.39
N THR A 105 -12.94 -8.16 4.47
CA THR A 105 -13.12 -9.59 4.81
C THR A 105 -14.55 -9.97 5.20
N ALA A 106 -15.41 -9.00 5.52
CA ALA A 106 -16.83 -9.28 5.75
C ALA A 106 -17.66 -9.31 4.45
N PHE A 107 -17.05 -9.07 3.28
CA PHE A 107 -17.76 -9.23 2.02
C PHE A 107 -18.01 -10.70 1.71
N GLY A 108 -19.24 -11.01 1.32
CA GLY A 108 -19.57 -12.27 0.67
C GLY A 108 -18.92 -12.38 -0.72
N SER A 109 -18.86 -13.60 -1.25
CA SER A 109 -18.21 -13.90 -2.54
C SER A 109 -18.70 -13.01 -3.69
N ALA A 110 -20.01 -12.77 -3.80
CA ALA A 110 -20.58 -11.93 -4.85
C ALA A 110 -20.06 -10.47 -4.81
N ALA A 111 -19.85 -9.92 -3.62
CA ALA A 111 -19.35 -8.55 -3.46
C ALA A 111 -17.83 -8.45 -3.77
N ILE A 112 -17.09 -9.53 -3.53
CA ILE A 112 -15.69 -9.67 -3.96
C ILE A 112 -15.63 -9.77 -5.47
N GLU A 113 -16.41 -10.67 -6.06
CA GLU A 113 -16.46 -10.90 -7.51
C GLU A 113 -16.82 -9.63 -8.27
N MET A 114 -17.84 -8.88 -7.81
CA MET A 114 -18.22 -7.60 -8.42
C MET A 114 -17.04 -6.62 -8.53
N ARG A 115 -16.14 -6.59 -7.54
CA ARG A 115 -14.97 -5.69 -7.53
C ARG A 115 -13.85 -6.20 -8.43
N THR A 116 -13.58 -7.49 -8.37
CA THR A 116 -12.45 -8.09 -9.08
C THR A 116 -12.74 -8.38 -10.56
N ARG A 117 -14.02 -8.54 -10.95
CA ARG A 117 -14.44 -8.89 -12.32
C ARG A 117 -13.92 -7.89 -13.36
N ASP A 118 -14.11 -6.59 -13.10
CA ASP A 118 -13.71 -5.54 -14.05
C ASP A 118 -12.25 -5.12 -13.87
N ARG A 119 -11.75 -5.17 -12.63
CA ARG A 119 -10.37 -4.77 -12.29
C ARG A 119 -9.32 -5.81 -12.67
N LYS A 120 -9.70 -7.09 -12.74
CA LYS A 120 -8.83 -8.24 -13.07
C LYS A 120 -7.49 -8.18 -12.32
N PRO A 121 -7.52 -8.25 -10.97
CA PRO A 121 -6.31 -8.18 -10.18
C PRO A 121 -5.30 -9.23 -10.62
N LYS A 122 -4.04 -8.83 -10.74
CA LYS A 122 -2.91 -9.70 -11.09
C LYS A 122 -2.68 -10.77 -10.01
N VAL A 123 -2.98 -10.40 -8.77
CA VAL A 123 -2.80 -11.19 -7.54
C VAL A 123 -3.82 -10.70 -6.51
N ILE A 124 -4.33 -11.64 -5.71
CA ILE A 124 -5.09 -11.36 -4.50
C ILE A 124 -4.24 -11.81 -3.30
N LEU A 125 -3.94 -10.89 -2.40
CA LEU A 125 -3.30 -11.16 -1.10
C LEU A 125 -4.40 -11.36 -0.06
N ALA A 126 -4.30 -12.37 0.81
CA ALA A 126 -5.29 -12.68 1.84
C ALA A 126 -4.61 -13.16 3.13
#